data_AF-A0A6B3FTJ8-F1
#
_entry.id   AF-A0A6B3FTJ8-F1
#
_cell.length_a   1.000
_cell.length_b   1.000
_cell.length_c   1.000
_cell.angle_alpha   90.00
_cell.angle_beta   90.00
_cell.angle_gamma   90.00
#
_symmetry.space_group_name_H-M   'P 1'
#
loop_
_entity.id
_entity.type
_entity.pdbx_description
1 polymer ?
#
loop_
_entity_poly.entity_id
_entity_poly.type
_entity_poly.pdbx_seq_one_letter_code
_entity_poly.pdbx_strand_id
1 'polypeptide(L)'
;MPDRVPVRCPVCHRDHQYAPTAYPCRCGAPVVAPPALGAPARPLVHRVWEDSWITVRCGACGRQDRWPQPELDCGCGAVLALPVLSLPQAAGRAEPEVARHGRAPAWDPVALAVHWLERLGHREVRRLERRGTSAVG
;
A
#
# COMPACT_ATOMS: atom_id res chain seq x y z
N MET A 1 -26.99 12.69 -12.19
CA MET A 1 -26.30 13.25 -11.00
C MET A 1 -25.60 12.07 -10.33
N PRO A 2 -24.30 12.12 -9.99
CA PRO A 2 -23.67 10.99 -9.32
C PRO A 2 -24.31 10.79 -7.95
N ASP A 3 -24.69 9.56 -7.63
CA ASP A 3 -25.21 9.22 -6.31
C ASP A 3 -24.14 9.50 -5.27
N ARG A 4 -24.49 10.32 -4.28
CA ARG A 4 -23.59 10.68 -3.19
C ARG A 4 -23.64 9.58 -2.13
N VAL A 5 -22.47 9.17 -1.68
CA VAL A 5 -22.30 8.11 -0.69
C VAL A 5 -22.05 8.75 0.67
N PRO A 6 -22.84 8.44 1.70
CA PRO A 6 -22.58 8.93 3.05
C PRO A 6 -21.32 8.25 3.63
N VAL A 7 -20.44 9.05 4.22
CA VAL A 7 -19.18 8.59 4.83
C VAL A 7 -19.03 9.27 6.18
N ARG A 8 -18.75 8.48 7.23
CA ARG A 8 -18.47 9.03 8.57
C ARG A 8 -16.99 8.98 8.87
N CYS A 9 -16.42 10.11 9.31
CA CYS A 9 -15.02 10.17 9.70
C CYS A 9 -14.78 9.39 11.01
N PRO A 10 -13.85 8.43 11.07
CA PRO A 10 -13.56 7.70 12.30
C PRO A 10 -12.77 8.52 13.34
N VAL A 11 -12.21 9.67 12.94
CA VAL A 11 -11.41 10.54 13.82
C VAL A 11 -12.28 11.57 14.55
N CYS A 12 -13.13 12.29 13.82
CA CYS A 12 -13.97 13.36 14.38
C CYS A 12 -15.48 13.06 14.34
N HIS A 13 -15.88 11.90 13.82
CA HIS A 13 -17.26 11.43 13.73
C HIS A 13 -18.23 12.28 12.89
N ARG A 14 -17.72 13.28 12.15
CA ARG A 14 -18.51 14.09 11.21
C ARG A 14 -18.94 13.26 10.00
N ASP A 15 -20.16 13.49 9.55
CA ASP A 15 -20.72 12.91 8.33
C ASP A 15 -20.34 13.75 7.10
N HIS A 16 -20.03 13.06 6.02
CA HIS A 16 -19.65 13.62 4.73
C HIS A 16 -20.46 12.98 3.61
N GLN A 17 -20.60 13.72 2.51
CA GLN A 17 -21.14 13.20 1.27
C GLN A 17 -20.02 13.09 0.25
N TYR A 18 -19.65 11.87 -0.11
CA TYR A 18 -18.63 11.59 -1.12
C TYR A 18 -19.28 11.39 -2.49
N ALA A 19 -18.76 12.05 -3.52
CA ALA A 19 -19.19 11.87 -4.90
C ALA A 19 -18.11 11.08 -5.66
N PRO A 20 -18.35 9.81 -6.03
CA PRO A 20 -17.36 9.01 -6.73
C PRO A 20 -16.96 9.59 -8.08
N THR A 21 -15.66 9.65 -8.34
CA THR A 21 -15.10 10.06 -9.64
C THR A 21 -15.19 8.92 -10.65
N ALA A 22 -15.65 9.24 -11.86
CA ALA A 22 -15.64 8.32 -12.98
C ALA A 22 -14.35 8.48 -13.80
N TYR A 23 -13.70 7.36 -14.12
CA TYR A 23 -12.51 7.33 -14.97
C TYR A 23 -12.77 6.56 -16.27
N PRO A 24 -12.17 6.97 -17.41
CA PRO A 24 -12.42 6.33 -18.69
C PRO A 24 -11.69 4.99 -18.80
N CYS A 25 -12.43 3.89 -18.95
CA CYS A 25 -11.83 2.60 -19.32
C CYS A 25 -11.25 2.67 -20.74
N ARG A 26 -10.30 1.79 -21.06
CA ARG A 26 -9.80 1.60 -22.43
C ARG A 26 -10.88 1.26 -23.44
N CYS A 27 -12.00 0.66 -23.02
CA CYS A 27 -13.15 0.41 -23.90
C CYS A 27 -14.07 1.64 -24.12
N GLY A 28 -13.77 2.78 -23.49
CA GLY A 28 -14.57 4.01 -23.55
C GLY A 28 -15.67 4.11 -22.49
N ALA A 29 -16.02 3.02 -21.80
CA ALA A 29 -17.01 3.05 -20.74
C ALA A 29 -16.46 3.71 -19.45
N PRO A 30 -17.28 4.48 -18.71
CA PRO A 30 -16.87 5.02 -17.41
C PRO A 30 -16.76 3.89 -16.37
N VAL A 31 -15.68 3.91 -15.60
CA VAL A 31 -15.51 3.08 -14.41
C VAL A 31 -15.66 3.95 -13.19
N VAL A 32 -16.58 3.57 -12.31
CA VAL A 32 -16.80 4.20 -11.02
C VAL A 32 -16.49 3.17 -9.94
N ALA A 33 -15.71 3.56 -8.95
CA ALA A 33 -15.40 2.75 -7.78
C ALA A 33 -16.15 3.33 -6.56
N PRO A 34 -17.45 3.04 -6.41
CA PRO A 34 -18.20 3.57 -5.28
C PRO A 34 -17.68 2.92 -3.97
N PRO A 35 -17.52 3.71 -2.90
CA PRO A 35 -17.21 3.15 -1.60
C PRO A 35 -18.28 2.14 -1.16
N ALA A 36 -17.84 1.12 -0.43
CA ALA A 36 -18.72 0.15 0.21
C ALA A 36 -19.56 0.85 1.28
N LEU A 37 -20.88 0.88 1.07
CA LEU A 37 -21.81 1.48 2.02
C LEU A 37 -21.69 0.80 3.40
N GLY A 38 -21.53 1.62 4.44
CA GLY A 38 -21.42 1.15 5.83
C GLY A 38 -20.05 0.59 6.23
N ALA A 39 -19.11 0.42 5.27
CA ALA A 39 -17.76 0.02 5.61
C ALA A 39 -16.99 1.22 6.20
N PRO A 40 -16.22 1.03 7.29
CA PRO A 40 -15.54 2.12 7.96
C PRO A 40 -14.41 2.67 7.06
N ALA A 41 -14.42 3.98 6.86
CA ALA A 41 -13.29 4.67 6.24
C ALA A 41 -12.03 4.53 7.12
N ARG A 42 -10.85 4.43 6.50
CA ARG A 42 -9.58 4.27 7.23
C ARG A 42 -8.76 5.56 7.16
N PRO A 43 -8.24 6.07 8.29
CA PRO A 43 -7.30 7.19 8.24
C PRO A 43 -6.01 6.80 7.52
N LEU A 44 -5.62 7.60 6.54
CA LEU A 44 -4.31 7.53 5.90
C LEU A 44 -3.31 8.31 6.75
N VAL A 45 -2.51 7.57 7.52
CA VAL A 45 -1.41 8.16 8.32
C VAL A 45 -0.14 8.27 7.48
N HIS A 46 0.07 7.31 6.58
CA HIS A 46 1.17 7.27 5.63
C HIS A 46 0.64 6.92 4.25
N ARG A 47 1.12 7.62 3.23
CA ARG A 47 0.75 7.36 1.83
C ARG A 47 1.88 6.64 1.14
N VAL A 48 1.74 5.32 0.99
CA VAL A 48 2.62 4.53 0.13
C VAL A 48 2.04 4.57 -1.27
N TRP A 49 2.90 4.63 -2.29
CA TRP A 49 2.46 4.66 -3.69
C TRP A 49 1.52 3.51 -4.04
N GLU A 50 1.78 2.31 -3.52
CA GLU A 50 0.97 1.12 -3.79
C GLU A 50 -0.46 1.23 -3.22
N ASP A 51 -0.61 1.82 -2.03
CA ASP A 51 -1.92 2.04 -1.37
C ASP A 51 -2.77 3.13 -2.07
N SER A 52 -2.19 3.86 -3.03
CA SER A 52 -2.90 4.89 -3.81
C SER A 52 -3.71 4.31 -4.97
N TRP A 53 -3.67 2.98 -5.17
CA TRP A 53 -4.30 2.31 -6.31
C TRP A 53 -5.14 1.10 -5.89
N ILE A 54 -6.34 0.99 -6.46
CA ILE A 54 -7.26 -0.14 -6.31
C ILE A 54 -7.47 -0.86 -7.63
N THR A 55 -7.73 -2.15 -7.56
CA THR A 55 -8.12 -2.93 -8.74
C THR A 55 -9.64 -2.94 -8.88
N VAL A 56 -10.16 -2.43 -9.99
CA VAL A 56 -11.60 -2.40 -10.26
C VAL A 56 -11.88 -3.06 -11.61
N ARG A 57 -12.97 -3.84 -11.67
CA ARG A 57 -13.44 -4.46 -12.90
C ARG A 57 -14.42 -3.54 -13.62
N CYS A 58 -14.18 -3.29 -14.91
CA CYS A 58 -15.13 -2.59 -15.76
C CYS A 58 -16.41 -3.43 -15.94
N GLY A 59 -17.57 -2.87 -15.61
CA GLY A 59 -18.86 -3.54 -15.80
C GLY A 59 -19.23 -3.78 -17.28
N ALA A 60 -18.66 -3.00 -18.20
CA ALA A 60 -18.96 -3.10 -19.64
C ALA A 60 -18.10 -4.14 -20.37
N CYS A 61 -16.77 -4.10 -20.20
CA CYS A 61 -15.84 -5.00 -20.91
C CYS A 61 -15.20 -6.08 -20.03
N GLY A 62 -15.44 -6.05 -18.71
CA GLY A 62 -14.92 -7.02 -17.77
C GLY A 62 -13.42 -6.92 -17.45
N ARG A 63 -12.68 -5.98 -18.07
CA ARG A 63 -11.26 -5.74 -17.80
C ARG A 63 -11.03 -5.29 -16.37
N GLN A 64 -9.97 -5.80 -15.74
CA GLN A 64 -9.49 -5.35 -14.44
C GLN A 64 -8.27 -4.45 -14.65
N ASP A 65 -8.31 -3.24 -14.10
CA ASP A 65 -7.23 -2.27 -14.17
C ASP A 65 -7.06 -1.57 -12.81
N ARG A 66 -5.93 -0.88 -12.63
CA ARG A 66 -5.65 -0.07 -11.44
C ARG A 66 -6.23 1.33 -11.61
N TRP A 67 -6.97 1.77 -10.61
CA TRP A 67 -7.59 3.10 -10.55
C TRP A 67 -7.20 3.78 -9.23
N PRO A 68 -7.22 5.13 -9.18
CA PRO A 68 -6.92 5.84 -7.94
C PRO A 68 -7.85 5.40 -6.80
N GLN A 69 -7.26 5.15 -5.64
CA GLN A 69 -8.00 4.87 -4.39
C GLN A 69 -8.89 6.08 -4.06
N PRO A 70 -10.19 5.88 -3.77
CA PRO A 70 -11.05 6.94 -3.25
C PRO A 70 -10.54 7.47 -1.92
N GLU A 71 -10.31 8.78 -1.87
CA GLU A 71 -9.81 9.51 -0.71
C GLU A 71 -10.76 10.66 -0.35
N LEU A 72 -10.90 10.96 0.95
CA LEU A 72 -11.69 12.06 1.47
C LEU A 72 -10.88 12.89 2.46
N ASP A 73 -10.72 14.18 2.18
CA ASP A 73 -10.16 15.15 3.10
C ASP A 73 -11.23 15.62 4.09
N CYS A 74 -11.01 15.34 5.38
CA CYS A 74 -11.88 15.84 6.43
C CYS A 74 -11.32 17.17 6.97
N GLY A 75 -12.19 18.15 7.21
CA GLY A 75 -11.81 19.42 7.84
C GLY A 75 -11.22 19.31 9.25
N CYS A 76 -11.15 18.11 9.85
CA CYS A 76 -10.38 17.86 11.08
C CYS A 76 -8.88 17.61 10.82
N GLY A 77 -8.43 17.59 9.57
CA GLY A 77 -7.04 17.34 9.17
C GLY A 77 -6.72 15.88 8.85
N ALA A 78 -7.70 14.96 8.93
CA ALA A 78 -7.50 13.57 8.53
C ALA A 78 -7.82 13.37 7.04
N VAL A 79 -6.98 12.61 6.35
CA VAL A 79 -7.27 12.07 5.02
C VAL A 79 -7.76 10.64 5.18
N LEU A 80 -8.89 10.29 4.57
CA LEU A 80 -9.53 8.99 4.72
C LEU A 80 -9.49 8.21 3.41
N ALA A 81 -8.94 6.99 3.43
CA ALA A 81 -9.16 6.02 2.36
C ALA A 81 -10.54 5.38 2.53
N LEU A 82 -11.34 5.43 1.47
CA LEU A 82 -12.69 4.87 1.48
C LEU A 82 -12.64 3.42 0.94
N PRO A 83 -13.05 2.42 1.73
CA PRO A 83 -13.07 1.04 1.26
C PRO A 83 -14.02 0.93 0.07
N VAL A 84 -13.57 0.34 -1.02
CA VAL A 84 -14.40 0.00 -2.18
C VAL A 84 -14.73 -1.48 -2.13
N LEU A 85 -15.86 -1.88 -2.71
CA LEU A 85 -16.14 -3.28 -2.99
C LEU A 85 -15.23 -3.75 -4.14
N SER A 86 -13.95 -3.92 -3.86
CA SER A 86 -13.01 -4.55 -4.79
C SER A 86 -13.36 -6.02 -4.92
N LEU A 87 -13.23 -6.57 -6.13
CA LEU A 87 -13.01 -8.02 -6.25
C LEU A 87 -11.80 -8.36 -5.38
N PRO A 88 -11.77 -9.54 -4.71
CA PRO A 88 -10.63 -9.93 -3.90
C PRO A 88 -9.35 -9.72 -4.71
N GLN A 89 -8.56 -8.73 -4.32
CA GLN A 89 -7.19 -8.65 -4.76
C GLN A 89 -6.59 -9.93 -4.23
N ALA A 90 -6.08 -10.82 -5.09
CA ALA A 90 -5.24 -11.90 -4.63
C ALA A 90 -4.19 -11.21 -3.75
N ALA A 91 -4.26 -11.47 -2.44
CA ALA A 91 -3.52 -10.76 -1.42
C ALA A 91 -2.03 -10.98 -1.67
N GLY A 92 -1.44 -10.14 -2.52
CA GLY A 92 0.00 -9.97 -2.62
C GLY A 92 0.41 -9.28 -1.34
N ARG A 93 0.92 -10.09 -0.41
CA ARG A 93 1.28 -9.76 0.99
C ARG A 93 0.14 -9.95 1.98
N ALA A 94 -0.24 -11.22 2.14
CA ALA A 94 -0.44 -11.74 3.49
C ALA A 94 0.79 -11.34 4.34
N GLU A 95 0.56 -10.48 5.32
CA GLU A 95 1.45 -10.34 6.47
C GLU A 95 1.65 -11.74 7.06
N PRO A 96 2.88 -12.17 7.38
CA PRO A 96 3.09 -13.53 7.85
C PRO A 96 2.36 -13.70 9.18
N GLU A 97 1.36 -14.57 9.17
CA GLU A 97 0.76 -15.16 10.35
C GLU A 97 1.90 -15.81 11.15
N VAL A 98 2.26 -15.18 12.26
CA VAL A 98 3.33 -15.64 13.15
C VAL A 98 2.82 -16.85 13.93
N ALA A 99 2.75 -17.99 13.25
CA ALA A 99 2.50 -19.28 13.86
C ALA A 99 3.75 -19.69 14.65
N ARG A 100 3.58 -19.82 15.96
CA ARG A 100 4.59 -20.24 16.94
C ARG A 100 5.10 -21.64 16.64
N HIS A 101 6.21 -21.76 15.92
CA HIS A 101 7.00 -22.99 15.86
C HIS A 101 8.49 -22.69 16.06
N GLY A 102 9.02 -23.23 17.16
CA GLY A 102 10.45 -23.40 17.37
C GLY A 102 11.20 -22.11 17.75
N ARG A 103 12.24 -22.29 18.55
CA ARG A 103 13.16 -21.25 19.00
C ARG A 103 13.82 -20.62 17.75
N ALA A 104 13.29 -19.51 17.25
CA ALA A 104 13.85 -18.80 16.10
C ALA A 104 15.27 -18.33 16.44
N PRO A 105 16.26 -18.47 15.54
CA PRO A 105 17.51 -17.76 15.70
C PRO A 105 17.18 -16.27 15.75
N ALA A 106 17.78 -15.53 16.68
CA ALA A 106 17.73 -14.07 16.64
C ALA A 106 18.05 -13.65 15.22
N TRP A 107 17.14 -12.92 14.57
CA TRP A 107 17.36 -12.32 13.27
C TRP A 107 18.66 -11.52 13.41
N ASP A 108 19.76 -12.06 12.92
CA ASP A 108 21.03 -11.36 12.95
C ASP A 108 21.09 -10.55 11.66
N PRO A 109 20.82 -9.23 11.74
CA PRO A 109 20.85 -8.38 10.55
C PRO A 109 22.24 -8.37 9.91
N VAL A 110 23.30 -8.67 10.67
CA VAL A 110 24.68 -8.75 10.17
C VAL A 110 24.86 -9.99 9.31
N ALA A 111 24.37 -11.15 9.76
CA ALA A 111 24.44 -12.39 8.97
C ALA A 111 23.66 -12.27 7.65
N LEU A 112 22.49 -11.62 7.68
CA LEU A 112 21.69 -11.36 6.49
C LEU A 112 22.40 -10.42 5.51
N ALA A 113 23.02 -9.35 6.03
CA ALA A 113 23.80 -8.41 5.23
C ALA A 113 25.03 -9.08 4.60
N VAL A 114 25.76 -9.92 5.35
CA VAL A 114 26.91 -10.67 4.82
C VAL A 114 26.48 -11.61 3.70
N HIS A 115 25.41 -12.38 3.89
CA HIS A 115 24.89 -13.27 2.86
C HIS A 115 24.50 -12.53 1.57
N TRP A 116 23.90 -11.35 1.70
CA TRP A 116 23.49 -10.53 0.57
C TRP A 116 24.70 -9.95 -0.19
N LEU A 117 25.72 -9.51 0.52
CA LEU A 117 26.97 -9.00 -0.06
C LEU A 117 27.77 -10.10 -0.77
N GLU A 118 27.81 -11.32 -0.22
CA GLU A 118 28.43 -12.47 -0.88
C GLU A 118 27.73 -12.83 -2.19
N ARG A 119 26.38 -12.80 -2.21
CA ARG A 119 25.59 -13.05 -3.41
C ARG A 119 25.85 -12.04 -4.52
N LEU A 120 26.20 -10.81 -4.16
CA LEU A 120 26.58 -9.74 -5.09
C LEU A 120 28.09 -9.74 -5.44
N GLY A 121 28.89 -10.66 -4.88
CA GLY A 121 30.31 -10.77 -5.18
C GLY A 121 31.22 -9.80 -4.42
N HIS A 122 30.70 -9.07 -3.42
CA HIS A 122 31.46 -8.09 -2.63
C HIS A 122 32.27 -8.73 -1.48
N ARG A 123 33.15 -9.69 -1.78
CA ARG A 123 33.98 -10.38 -0.75
C ARG A 123 35.18 -9.57 -0.24
N GLU A 124 35.54 -8.47 -0.89
CA GLU A 124 36.81 -7.75 -0.66
C GLU A 124 36.68 -6.46 0.19
N VAL A 125 35.49 -6.09 0.68
CA VAL A 125 35.24 -4.78 1.34
C VAL A 125 36.14 -4.54 2.57
N ARG A 126 36.60 -5.59 3.26
CA ARG A 126 37.52 -5.46 4.42
C ARG A 126 39.01 -5.30 4.07
N ARG A 127 39.41 -5.30 2.79
CA ARG A 127 40.83 -5.17 2.40
C ARG A 127 41.26 -3.70 2.19
N LEU A 128 40.33 -2.81 1.85
CA LEU A 128 40.63 -1.41 1.57
C LEU A 128 40.88 -0.59 2.84
N GLU A 129 40.13 -0.81 3.92
CA GLU A 129 40.30 -0.04 5.17
C GLU A 129 41.62 -0.31 5.91
N ARG A 130 42.17 -1.54 5.84
CA ARG A 130 43.48 -1.86 6.44
C ARG A 130 44.68 -1.35 5.65
N ARG A 131 44.53 -1.06 4.36
CA ARG A 131 45.64 -0.55 3.53
C ARG A 131 45.81 0.97 3.69
N GLY A 132 44.79 1.68 4.18
CA GLY A 132 44.84 3.13 4.46
C GLY A 132 45.47 3.51 5.81
N THR A 133 45.47 2.61 6.79
CA THR A 133 46.02 2.89 8.14
C THR A 133 47.48 2.48 8.33
N SER A 134 48.13 1.89 7.32
CA SER A 134 49.52 1.41 7.42
C SER A 134 50.54 2.26 6.65
N ALA A 135 50.16 3.44 6.15
CA ALA A 135 51.06 4.39 5.49
C ALA A 135 51.13 5.72 6.25
N VAL A 136 51.51 5.65 7.53
CA VAL A 136 52.13 6.77 8.26
C VAL A 136 53.26 6.16 9.07
N GLY A 137 54.48 6.38 8.58
CA GLY A 137 55.75 5.87 9.11
C GLY A 137 56.84 6.06 8.09
#